data_AF-A0A840R895-F1
#
_entry.id   AF-A0A840R895-F1
#
_cell.length_a   1.000
_cell.length_b   1.000
_cell.length_c   1.000
_cell.angle_alpha   90.00
_cell.angle_beta   90.00
_cell.angle_gamma   90.00
#
_symmetry.space_group_name_H-M   'P 1'
#
loop_
_entity.id
_entity.type
_entity.pdbx_description
1 polymer ?
#
loop_
_entity_poly.entity_id
_entity_poly.type
_entity_poly.pdbx_seq_one_letter_code
_entity_poly.pdbx_strand_id
1 'polypeptide(L)'
;MFDIGFAELLVIGVLGLLVIGPERLPGTVRTVALWIGRLRRSFSDIRSEIEREVGADEIRRQLHNESILASLKESKDQLNKEMSKAGEGLRDIENSIAPQQNTTADEKLDSKNTPDKEEQVLPPIATEQAPNKQDPTS
;
A
#
# COMPACT_ATOMS: atom_id res chain seq x y z
N MET A 1 -1.72 8.94 5.91
CA MET A 1 -2.48 10.19 6.06
C MET A 1 -1.60 11.33 6.60
N PHE A 2 -0.35 11.42 6.15
CA PHE A 2 0.58 12.51 6.50
C PHE A 2 1.30 12.98 5.23
N ASP A 3 0.53 13.06 4.16
CA ASP A 3 0.96 13.47 2.83
C ASP A 3 1.05 15.00 2.80
N ILE A 4 2.02 15.54 3.54
CA ILE A 4 2.39 16.96 3.47
C ILE A 4 3.17 17.14 2.17
N GLY A 5 2.43 17.52 1.12
CA GLY A 5 2.98 17.92 -0.15
C GLY A 5 3.43 19.38 -0.15
N PHE A 6 3.95 19.80 -1.31
CA PHE A 6 4.35 21.19 -1.52
C PHE A 6 3.16 22.17 -1.43
N ALA A 7 1.96 21.73 -1.83
CA ALA A 7 0.75 22.53 -1.80
C ALA A 7 0.32 22.86 -0.35
N GLU A 8 0.32 21.87 0.54
CA GLU A 8 0.00 22.03 1.96
C GLU A 8 0.99 23.00 2.63
N LEU A 9 2.29 22.86 2.36
CA LEU A 9 3.32 23.78 2.87
C LEU A 9 3.10 25.22 2.38
N LEU A 10 2.68 25.41 1.13
CA LEU A 10 2.39 26.73 0.58
C LEU A 10 1.17 27.36 1.27
N VAL A 11 0.09 26.60 1.48
CA VAL A 11 -1.11 27.05 2.21
C VAL A 11 -0.77 27.43 3.66
N ILE A 12 0.01 26.60 4.37
CA ILE A 12 0.48 26.89 5.73
C ILE A 12 1.39 28.13 5.74
N GLY A 13 2.24 28.31 4.72
CA GLY A 13 3.07 29.50 4.56
C GLY A 13 2.24 30.78 4.43
N VAL A 14 1.23 30.78 3.56
CA VAL A 14 0.31 31.92 3.38
C VAL A 14 -0.48 32.22 4.65
N LEU A 15 -1.00 31.19 5.34
CA LEU A 15 -1.69 31.35 6.62
C LEU A 15 -0.75 31.92 7.70
N GLY A 16 0.49 31.45 7.76
CA GLY A 16 1.51 31.97 8.67
C GLY A 16 1.81 33.44 8.41
N LEU A 17 1.97 33.83 7.14
CA LEU A 17 2.17 35.22 6.74
C LEU A 17 0.95 36.10 7.07
N LEU A 18 -0.27 35.57 7.00
CA LEU A 18 -1.50 36.29 7.34
C LEU A 18 -1.69 36.48 8.86
N VAL A 19 -1.46 35.43 9.65
CA VAL A 19 -1.69 35.43 11.11
C VAL A 19 -0.58 36.15 11.87
N ILE A 20 0.68 35.91 11.51
CA ILE A 20 1.85 36.48 12.21
C ILE A 20 2.33 37.77 11.53
N GLY A 21 2.07 37.95 10.23
CA GLY A 21 2.58 39.05 9.42
C GLY A 21 3.94 38.71 8.77
N PRO A 22 4.18 39.14 7.52
CA PRO A 22 5.41 38.85 6.77
C PRO A 22 6.68 39.38 7.45
N GLU A 23 6.58 40.50 8.17
CA GLU A 23 7.71 41.12 8.88
C GLU A 23 8.11 40.34 10.15
N ARG A 24 7.16 39.66 10.79
CA ARG A 24 7.37 39.03 12.11
C ARG A 24 7.72 37.55 12.00
N LEU A 25 7.19 36.87 10.98
CA LEU A 25 7.48 35.46 10.69
C LEU A 25 8.99 35.12 10.65
N PRO A 26 9.88 35.86 9.95
CA PRO A 26 11.32 35.55 9.96
C PRO A 26 11.95 35.67 11.36
N GLY A 27 11.47 36.60 12.21
CA GLY A 27 11.90 36.72 13.61
C GLY A 27 11.43 35.53 14.46
N THR A 28 10.17 35.11 14.31
CA THR A 28 9.61 33.94 15.00
C THR A 28 10.33 32.65 14.60
N VAL A 29 10.51 32.41 13.30
CA VAL A 29 11.23 31.23 12.78
C VAL A 29 12.67 31.20 13.31
N ARG A 30 13.38 32.33 13.33
CA ARG A 30 14.73 32.41 13.91
C ARG A 30 14.73 32.06 15.40
N THR A 31 13.75 32.54 16.16
CA THR A 31 13.63 32.26 17.60
C THR A 31 13.37 30.77 17.84
N VAL A 32 12.39 30.18 17.16
CA VAL A 32 12.09 28.74 17.25
C VAL A 32 13.29 27.88 16.79
N ALA A 33 13.98 28.29 15.72
CA ALA A 33 15.18 27.61 15.23
C ALA A 33 16.35 27.64 16.24
N LEU A 34 16.53 28.74 16.97
CA LEU A 34 17.53 28.83 18.04
C LEU A 34 17.17 27.94 19.24
N TRP A 35 15.89 27.85 19.60
CA TRP A 35 15.41 27.00 20.68
C TRP A 35 15.54 25.50 20.33
N ILE A 36 15.08 25.09 19.15
CA ILE A 36 15.21 23.69 18.70
C ILE A 36 16.68 23.32 18.46
N GLY A 37 17.52 24.27 18.01
CA GLY A 37 18.96 24.08 17.86
C GLY A 37 19.67 23.88 19.21
N ARG A 38 19.30 24.66 20.23
CA ARG A 38 19.81 24.49 21.61
C ARG A 38 19.37 23.14 22.18
N LEU A 39 18.10 22.77 22.03
CA LEU A 39 17.56 21.50 22.51
C LEU A 39 18.25 20.31 21.81
N ARG A 40 18.38 20.35 20.48
CA ARG A 40 19.11 19.34 19.69
C ARG A 40 20.55 19.18 20.17
N ARG A 41 21.22 20.27 20.54
CA ARG A 41 22.58 20.21 21.08
C ARG A 41 22.60 19.54 22.45
N SER A 42 21.72 19.92 23.38
CA SER A 42 21.60 19.24 24.67
C SER A 42 21.30 17.74 24.54
N PHE A 43 20.44 17.32 23.60
CA PHE A 43 20.24 15.89 23.31
C PHE A 43 21.49 15.21 22.73
N SER A 44 22.29 15.91 21.93
CA SER A 44 23.57 15.39 21.42
C SER A 44 24.61 15.24 22.53
N ASP A 45 24.67 16.19 23.44
CA ASP A 45 25.59 16.20 24.58
C ASP A 45 25.23 15.04 25.53
N ILE A 46 23.95 14.94 25.94
CA ILE A 46 23.41 13.81 26.73
C ILE A 46 23.70 12.46 26.06
N ARG A 47 23.47 12.34 24.75
CA ARG A 47 23.78 11.11 24.00
C ARG A 47 25.27 10.76 24.08
N SER A 48 26.15 11.75 23.96
CA SER A 48 27.60 11.53 24.01
C SER A 48 28.11 11.18 25.41
N GLU A 49 27.44 11.66 26.46
CA GLU A 49 27.72 11.35 27.86
C GLU A 49 27.25 9.93 28.20
N ILE A 50 26.02 9.58 27.82
CA ILE A 50 25.48 8.20 27.91
C ILE A 50 26.37 7.23 27.15
N GLU A 51 26.76 7.51 25.90
CA GLU A 51 27.62 6.63 25.09
C GLU A 51 29.03 6.44 25.70
N ARG A 52 29.42 7.27 26.67
CA ARG A 52 30.74 7.27 27.34
C ARG A 52 30.73 6.66 28.75
N GLU A 53 29.58 6.63 29.44
CA GLU A 53 29.43 6.04 30.79
C GLU A 53 28.56 4.77 30.81
N VAL A 54 27.54 4.70 29.95
CA VAL A 54 26.64 3.54 29.79
C VAL A 54 26.70 3.12 28.33
N GLY A 55 27.77 2.38 28.01
CA GLY A 55 28.18 2.04 26.65
C GLY A 55 26.99 1.76 25.73
N ALA A 56 26.85 2.56 24.67
CA ALA A 56 25.64 2.64 23.87
C ALA A 56 25.24 1.33 23.16
N ASP A 57 26.05 0.27 23.27
CA ASP A 57 25.78 -1.07 22.78
C ASP A 57 24.55 -1.70 23.42
N GLU A 58 24.24 -1.48 24.71
CA GLU A 58 23.07 -2.11 25.34
C GLU A 58 21.74 -1.56 24.76
N ILE A 59 21.68 -0.25 24.53
CA ILE A 59 20.52 0.41 23.91
C ILE A 59 20.54 0.27 22.38
N ARG A 60 21.72 0.32 21.72
CA ARG A 60 21.84 -0.03 20.30
C ARG A 60 21.37 -1.45 20.06
N ARG A 61 21.66 -2.43 20.91
CA ARG A 61 21.24 -3.82 20.75
C ARG A 61 19.74 -4.04 20.98
N GLN A 62 19.08 -3.15 21.71
CA GLN A 62 17.61 -3.11 21.83
C GLN A 62 16.94 -2.38 20.65
N LEU A 63 17.59 -1.37 20.07
CA LEU A 63 17.05 -0.60 18.92
C LEU A 63 17.47 -1.16 17.54
N HIS A 64 18.56 -1.93 17.46
CA HIS A 64 19.10 -2.51 16.23
C HIS A 64 18.48 -3.89 15.97
N ASN A 65 17.17 -3.86 15.70
CA ASN A 65 16.52 -4.60 14.61
C ASN A 65 16.62 -6.14 14.50
N GLU A 66 17.22 -6.90 15.43
CA GLU A 66 17.00 -8.36 15.45
C GLU A 66 15.86 -8.76 16.38
N SER A 67 15.89 -8.39 17.66
CA SER A 67 14.91 -8.88 18.66
C SER A 67 13.45 -8.49 18.34
N ILE A 68 13.20 -7.24 17.94
CA ILE A 68 11.84 -6.75 17.65
C ILE A 68 11.33 -7.30 16.31
N LEU A 69 12.16 -7.35 15.27
CA LEU A 69 11.76 -7.92 13.97
C LEU A 69 11.61 -9.44 14.02
N ALA A 70 12.45 -10.15 14.78
CA ALA A 70 12.31 -11.59 14.98
C ALA A 70 11.05 -11.95 15.76
N SER A 71 10.76 -11.28 16.87
CA SER A 71 9.54 -11.52 17.67
C SER A 71 8.26 -11.18 16.89
N LEU A 72 8.26 -10.13 16.07
CA LEU A 72 7.15 -9.83 15.15
C LEU A 72 7.00 -10.90 14.06
N LYS A 73 8.11 -11.38 13.48
CA LYS A 73 8.08 -12.45 12.47
C LYS A 73 7.57 -13.77 13.06
N GLU A 74 8.06 -14.17 14.22
CA GLU A 74 7.63 -15.39 14.89
C GLU A 74 6.15 -15.32 15.29
N SER A 75 5.69 -14.20 15.84
CA SER A 75 4.27 -13.97 16.14
C SER A 75 3.40 -14.09 14.88
N LYS A 76 3.86 -13.56 13.75
CA LYS A 76 3.17 -13.66 12.45
C LYS A 76 3.15 -15.09 11.91
N ASP A 77 4.24 -15.85 12.04
CA ASP A 77 4.33 -17.24 11.60
C ASP A 77 3.46 -18.17 12.46
N GLN A 78 3.32 -17.88 13.77
CA GLN A 78 2.39 -18.59 14.67
C GLN A 78 0.92 -18.29 14.31
N LEU A 79 0.53 -17.01 14.19
CA LEU A 79 -0.81 -16.59 13.76
C LEU A 79 -1.22 -17.20 12.42
N ASN A 80 -0.31 -17.25 11.45
CA ASN A 80 -0.60 -17.81 10.12
C ASN A 80 -0.82 -19.34 10.18
N LYS A 81 -0.07 -20.06 11.06
CA LYS A 81 -0.31 -21.49 11.31
C LYS A 81 -1.65 -21.75 11.99
N GLU A 82 -2.02 -20.95 12.98
CA GLU A 82 -3.34 -21.09 13.65
C GLU A 82 -4.49 -20.77 12.69
N MET A 83 -4.37 -19.70 11.90
CA MET A 83 -5.37 -19.33 10.90
C MET A 83 -5.49 -20.40 9.78
N SER A 84 -4.37 -20.99 9.36
CA SER A 84 -4.39 -22.11 8.40
C SER A 84 -5.10 -23.33 8.97
N LYS A 85 -4.76 -23.75 10.20
CA LYS A 85 -5.42 -24.88 10.89
C LYS A 85 -6.91 -24.63 11.14
N ALA A 86 -7.29 -23.41 11.49
CA ALA A 86 -8.69 -23.03 11.62
C ALA A 86 -9.42 -23.10 10.27
N GLY A 87 -8.78 -22.64 9.19
CA GLY A 87 -9.29 -22.77 7.83
C GLY A 87 -9.44 -24.22 7.36
N GLU A 88 -8.49 -25.10 7.68
CA GLU A 88 -8.56 -26.54 7.41
C GLU A 88 -9.71 -27.20 8.20
N GLY A 89 -9.80 -26.95 9.51
CA GLY A 89 -10.88 -27.49 10.34
C GLY A 89 -12.28 -27.02 9.93
N LEU A 90 -12.41 -25.77 9.46
CA LEU A 90 -13.66 -25.27 8.88
C LEU A 90 -14.00 -25.97 7.56
N ARG A 91 -13.00 -26.28 6.72
CA ARG A 91 -13.15 -27.03 5.47
C ARG A 91 -13.54 -28.49 5.70
N ASP A 92 -12.99 -29.12 6.72
CA ASP A 92 -13.35 -30.49 7.10
C ASP A 92 -14.79 -30.57 7.63
N ILE A 93 -15.23 -29.54 8.36
CA ILE A 93 -16.64 -29.39 8.78
C ILE A 93 -17.55 -29.17 7.57
N GLU A 94 -17.18 -28.31 6.63
CA GLU A 94 -17.93 -28.05 5.39
C GLU A 94 -18.09 -29.34 4.54
N ASN A 95 -17.00 -30.07 4.33
CA ASN A 95 -16.99 -31.36 3.62
C ASN A 95 -17.79 -32.45 4.36
N SER A 96 -17.84 -32.42 5.70
CA SER A 96 -18.60 -33.38 6.52
C SER A 96 -20.10 -33.06 6.59
N ILE A 97 -20.52 -31.83 6.23
CA ILE A 97 -21.91 -31.38 6.22
C ILE A 97 -22.51 -31.42 4.80
N ALA A 98 -21.69 -31.54 3.75
CA ALA A 98 -22.15 -31.81 2.39
C ALA A 98 -22.89 -33.18 2.33
N PRO A 99 -24.20 -33.21 2.04
CA PRO A 99 -24.99 -34.43 2.17
C PRO A 99 -24.68 -35.42 1.05
N GLN A 100 -24.39 -36.68 1.42
CA GLN A 100 -24.30 -37.76 0.44
C GLN A 100 -25.68 -38.06 -0.14
N GLN A 101 -25.88 -37.76 -1.42
CA GLN A 101 -26.94 -38.35 -2.23
C GLN A 101 -26.33 -39.43 -3.13
N ASN A 102 -26.82 -40.66 -2.99
CA ASN A 102 -26.48 -41.78 -3.85
C ASN A 102 -27.77 -42.51 -4.25
N THR A 103 -27.83 -42.99 -5.49
CA THR A 103 -29.00 -43.65 -6.14
C THR A 103 -30.15 -42.66 -6.44
N THR A 104 -30.66 -42.55 -7.67
CA THR A 104 -31.11 -43.64 -8.55
C THR A 104 -30.90 -43.32 -10.04
N ALA A 105 -30.92 -44.36 -10.88
CA ALA A 105 -30.68 -44.32 -12.32
C ALA A 105 -31.85 -43.74 -13.15
N ASP A 106 -31.57 -43.57 -14.45
CA ASP A 106 -32.48 -43.30 -15.57
C ASP A 106 -33.25 -41.97 -15.58
N GLU A 107 -32.82 -41.06 -16.46
CA GLU A 107 -33.57 -40.80 -17.70
C GLU A 107 -32.66 -40.16 -18.77
N LYS A 108 -32.54 -40.78 -19.95
CA LYS A 108 -32.08 -40.08 -21.16
C LYS A 108 -33.25 -39.25 -21.68
N LEU A 109 -33.06 -37.95 -21.90
CA LEU A 109 -33.84 -37.22 -22.91
C LEU A 109 -33.06 -36.04 -23.50
N ASP A 110 -33.04 -35.99 -24.82
CA ASP A 110 -32.59 -34.87 -25.65
C ASP A 110 -33.24 -33.54 -25.21
N SER A 111 -32.45 -32.48 -25.09
CA SER A 111 -32.94 -31.14 -25.44
C SER A 111 -31.80 -30.19 -25.86
N LYS A 112 -31.45 -30.34 -27.13
CA LYS A 112 -30.94 -29.29 -28.02
C LYS A 112 -31.46 -27.89 -27.65
N ASN A 113 -30.59 -26.96 -27.26
CA ASN A 113 -30.70 -25.61 -27.80
C ASN A 113 -29.36 -24.87 -27.97
N THR A 114 -29.17 -24.33 -29.17
CA THR A 114 -28.08 -23.43 -29.54
C THR A 114 -28.42 -22.02 -29.06
N PRO A 115 -27.45 -21.16 -28.68
CA PRO A 115 -27.75 -19.76 -28.45
C PRO A 115 -28.05 -19.06 -29.79
N ASP A 116 -29.32 -18.67 -30.00
CA ASP A 116 -29.69 -17.87 -31.17
C ASP A 116 -28.92 -16.54 -31.18
N LYS A 117 -28.21 -16.32 -32.29
CA LYS A 117 -27.46 -15.11 -32.56
C LYS A 117 -27.67 -14.71 -34.02
N GLU A 118 -28.90 -14.31 -34.33
CA GLU A 118 -29.26 -13.54 -35.53
C GLU A 118 -29.77 -12.17 -35.03
N GLU A 119 -29.06 -11.07 -35.27
CA GLU A 119 -28.75 -10.42 -36.55
C GLU A 119 -29.89 -9.50 -37.02
N GLN A 120 -29.62 -8.20 -36.96
CA GLN A 120 -30.22 -7.23 -37.88
C GLN A 120 -29.12 -6.37 -38.51
N VAL A 121 -28.73 -6.81 -39.72
CA VAL A 121 -28.46 -6.04 -40.95
C VAL A 121 -28.11 -4.53 -40.84
N LEU A 122 -26.98 -4.00 -41.33
CA LEU A 122 -26.32 -4.04 -42.67
C LEU A 122 -27.05 -3.24 -43.78
N PRO A 123 -26.36 -2.80 -44.86
CA PRO A 123 -25.07 -2.09 -44.98
C PRO A 123 -25.34 -0.72 -45.69
N PRO A 124 -24.90 -0.34 -46.94
CA PRO A 124 -23.63 -0.49 -47.70
C PRO A 124 -22.48 0.35 -47.08
N ILE A 125 -21.21 0.50 -47.55
CA ILE A 125 -20.37 0.24 -48.75
C ILE A 125 -20.09 1.44 -49.68
N ALA A 126 -18.87 1.98 -49.55
CA ALA A 126 -17.88 2.29 -50.61
C ALA A 126 -16.53 2.50 -49.87
N THR A 127 -15.57 1.58 -49.85
CA THR A 127 -14.70 1.15 -50.96
C THR A 127 -14.09 2.32 -51.72
N GLU A 128 -12.92 2.78 -51.27
CA GLU A 128 -11.89 3.29 -52.18
C GLU A 128 -10.53 2.73 -51.74
N GLN A 129 -9.73 2.30 -52.71
CA GLN A 129 -8.49 1.55 -52.50
C GLN A 129 -7.27 2.49 -52.55
N ALA A 130 -6.13 2.01 -52.04
CA ALA A 130 -4.86 2.70 -52.10
C ALA A 130 -4.38 2.94 -53.56
N PRO A 131 -3.33 3.76 -53.74
CA PRO A 131 -2.08 3.04 -54.03
C PRO A 131 -0.85 3.53 -53.24
N ASN A 132 0.05 2.57 -53.01
CA ASN A 132 1.40 2.73 -52.51
C ASN A 132 2.37 3.15 -53.64
N LYS A 133 3.21 4.16 -53.38
CA LYS A 133 4.54 4.45 -53.98
C LYS A 133 5.18 5.55 -53.12
N GLN A 134 6.26 5.32 -52.37
CA GLN A 134 7.65 5.23 -52.86
C GLN A 134 8.01 6.36 -53.84
N ASP A 135 8.82 7.33 -53.41
CA ASP A 135 10.21 7.48 -53.89
C ASP A 135 11.01 8.57 -53.11
N PRO A 136 12.34 8.71 -53.29
CA PRO A 136 13.27 9.03 -52.20
C PRO A 136 13.93 10.44 -52.24
N THR A 137 14.74 10.70 -51.21
CA THR A 137 15.92 11.62 -51.15
C THR A 137 15.89 12.96 -51.90
N SER A 138 16.11 14.03 -51.13
CA SER A 138 17.26 14.92 -51.38
C SER A 138 17.80 15.50 -50.08
#